data_AF-A0A2D7NCD8-F1
#
_entry.id   AF-A0A2D7NCD8-F1
#
_cell.length_a   1.000
_cell.length_b   1.000
_cell.length_c   1.000
_cell.angle_alpha   90.00
_cell.angle_beta   90.00
_cell.angle_gamma   90.00
#
_symmetry.space_group_name_H-M   'P 1'
#
loop_
_entity.id
_entity.type
_entity.pdbx_description
1 polymer ?
#
loop_
_entity_poly.entity_id
_entity_poly.type
_entity_poly.pdbx_seq_one_letter_code
_entity_poly.pdbx_strand_id
1 'polypeptide(L)'
;MYVNKILFLILFFFANSQPVLDCCYHQEIAENECNGIGCYIPQCTAQCEWEPLQCWSSTGYCWCVDQQGNEIEGTSQPSWQGLPECNEECGNSYLDIEGYCFYENDIIILQEMIDNSMASGVENSPNTLMSDGNSITIDGVYIDYLNSNNSDIVEPLELGIQEWENGRLKSLMCGAYIYCNLSGEIPSSISNFSEINVLRLEVNYFSSYVPESICELQQLNYDNNLNFDLSYNQLCAPYPDCIPESAVSYMETSNCSSLGDINNDSEINILDIVLVVSFILVTNNPTDIEFYSADFNSDELLNVLDIVAIIQMILNSN
;
A
#
# COMPACT_ATOMS: atom_id res chain seq x y z
N MET A 1 15.72 -42.82 -44.05
CA MET A 1 17.16 -43.08 -44.25
C MET A 1 17.90 -41.82 -43.82
N TYR A 2 18.91 -42.01 -42.99
CA TYR A 2 19.46 -41.04 -42.04
C TYR A 2 20.33 -39.92 -42.67
N VAL A 3 20.49 -38.85 -41.87
CA VAL A 3 21.57 -37.83 -41.83
C VAL A 3 21.62 -36.74 -42.91
N ASN A 4 21.20 -35.51 -42.53
CA ASN A 4 22.04 -34.29 -42.52
C ASN A 4 21.18 -33.02 -42.40
N LYS A 5 20.76 -32.68 -41.17
CA LYS A 5 20.24 -31.34 -40.82
C LYS A 5 20.77 -30.88 -39.45
N ILE A 6 22.00 -31.27 -39.13
CA ILE A 6 22.76 -30.75 -37.98
C ILE A 6 24.05 -30.20 -38.58
N LEU A 7 24.01 -28.99 -39.17
CA LEU A 7 25.18 -28.11 -39.35
C LEU A 7 24.75 -26.78 -40.02
N PHE A 8 23.76 -26.06 -39.48
CA PHE A 8 23.51 -24.65 -39.83
C PHE A 8 22.70 -23.96 -38.72
N LEU A 9 23.16 -24.11 -37.48
CA LEU A 9 22.60 -23.45 -36.29
C LEU A 9 23.72 -22.96 -35.36
N ILE A 10 24.85 -22.57 -35.97
CA ILE A 10 25.94 -21.83 -35.33
C ILE A 10 26.31 -20.75 -36.34
N LEU A 11 26.36 -19.49 -35.90
CA LEU A 11 26.38 -18.24 -36.68
C LEU A 11 24.99 -17.64 -36.91
N PHE A 12 24.35 -17.16 -35.84
CA PHE A 12 23.69 -15.84 -35.77
C PHE A 12 23.09 -15.66 -34.37
N PHE A 13 23.96 -15.58 -33.36
CA PHE A 13 23.61 -15.08 -32.02
C PHE A 13 24.79 -14.29 -31.49
N PHE A 14 25.11 -13.18 -32.16
CA PHE A 14 25.79 -12.05 -31.54
C PHE A 14 25.25 -10.78 -32.20
N ALA A 15 25.00 -9.77 -31.35
CA ALA A 15 24.58 -8.40 -31.63
C ALA A 15 23.08 -8.18 -31.94
N ASN A 16 22.29 -8.09 -30.87
CA ASN A 16 21.34 -6.98 -30.70
C ASN A 16 20.98 -6.84 -29.22
N SER A 17 21.99 -6.54 -28.39
CA SER A 17 21.73 -5.73 -27.21
C SER A 17 21.55 -4.30 -27.73
N GLN A 18 20.33 -3.76 -27.68
CA GLN A 18 20.19 -2.31 -27.76
C GLN A 18 21.07 -1.72 -26.65
N PRO A 19 21.88 -0.69 -26.92
CA PRO A 19 22.64 -0.05 -25.85
C PRO A 19 21.63 0.49 -24.83
N VAL A 20 21.87 0.20 -23.55
CA VAL A 20 21.22 0.93 -22.46
C VAL A 20 21.56 2.40 -22.70
N LEU A 21 20.53 3.25 -22.82
CA LEU A 21 20.71 4.68 -23.07
C LEU A 21 21.04 5.36 -21.75
N ASP A 22 22.31 5.32 -21.36
CA ASP A 22 22.80 5.88 -20.10
C ASP A 22 23.09 7.39 -20.21
N CYS A 23 23.33 8.05 -19.08
CA CYS A 23 23.53 9.50 -19.05
C CYS A 23 24.73 9.91 -19.92
N CYS A 24 25.84 9.14 -19.87
CA CYS A 24 27.04 9.42 -20.67
C CYS A 24 26.75 9.42 -22.17
N TYR A 25 25.91 8.51 -22.65
CA TYR A 25 25.49 8.50 -24.04
C TYR A 25 24.72 9.78 -24.43
N HIS A 26 23.79 10.22 -23.57
CA HIS A 26 23.07 11.48 -23.77
C HIS A 26 23.99 12.69 -23.72
N GLN A 27 24.96 12.69 -22.80
CA GLN A 27 25.97 13.73 -22.67
C GLN A 27 26.85 13.82 -23.92
N GLU A 28 27.34 12.69 -24.43
CA GLU A 28 28.17 12.64 -25.64
C GLU A 28 27.42 13.18 -26.87
N ILE A 29 26.15 12.84 -27.04
CA ILE A 29 25.33 13.39 -28.12
C ILE A 29 25.16 14.90 -27.94
N ALA A 30 24.79 15.35 -26.74
CA ALA A 30 24.57 16.76 -26.45
C ALA A 30 25.85 17.59 -26.69
N GLU A 31 27.02 17.07 -26.31
CA GLU A 31 28.32 17.70 -26.55
C GLU A 31 28.66 17.79 -28.04
N ASN A 32 28.40 16.72 -28.81
CA ASN A 32 28.68 16.67 -30.24
C ASN A 32 27.71 17.52 -31.08
N GLU A 33 26.45 17.63 -30.67
CA GLU A 33 25.43 18.41 -31.36
C GLU A 33 25.46 19.89 -30.97
N CYS A 34 26.06 20.24 -29.83
CA CYS A 34 26.11 21.61 -29.37
C CYS A 34 27.12 22.48 -30.15
N ASN A 35 26.62 23.11 -31.23
CA ASN A 35 27.38 24.01 -32.10
C ASN A 35 27.44 25.48 -31.61
N GLY A 36 27.23 25.79 -30.32
CA GLY A 36 27.26 27.19 -29.84
C GLY A 36 26.88 27.43 -28.38
N ILE A 37 26.63 28.71 -28.04
CA ILE A 37 26.19 29.17 -26.70
C ILE A 37 24.69 28.88 -26.56
N GLY A 38 24.29 28.17 -25.50
CA GLY A 38 22.88 28.00 -25.16
C GLY A 38 22.41 26.57 -24.96
N CYS A 39 23.18 25.54 -25.31
CA CYS A 39 22.71 24.15 -25.16
C CYS A 39 22.73 23.70 -23.71
N TYR A 40 21.86 22.74 -23.38
CA TYR A 40 21.94 21.97 -22.16
C TYR A 40 22.80 20.73 -22.43
N ILE A 41 23.76 20.48 -21.55
CA ILE A 41 24.59 19.29 -21.56
C ILE A 41 24.27 18.57 -20.25
N PRO A 42 23.71 17.34 -20.30
CA PRO A 42 23.49 16.51 -19.12
C PRO A 42 24.72 16.41 -18.23
N GLN A 43 24.52 16.51 -16.92
CA GLN A 43 25.53 16.24 -15.93
C GLN A 43 25.43 14.78 -15.48
N CYS A 44 26.52 14.02 -15.61
CA CYS A 44 26.54 12.59 -15.33
C CYS A 44 27.62 12.23 -14.31
N THR A 45 27.38 11.17 -13.54
CA THR A 45 28.35 10.60 -12.60
C THR A 45 29.47 9.87 -13.35
N ALA A 46 30.55 9.52 -12.67
CA ALA A 46 31.64 8.72 -13.26
C ALA A 46 31.21 7.30 -13.68
N GLN A 47 30.08 6.82 -13.15
CA GLN A 47 29.46 5.52 -13.44
C GLN A 47 28.41 5.62 -14.58
N CYS A 48 28.24 6.79 -15.20
CA CYS A 48 27.27 7.07 -16.24
C CYS A 48 25.80 7.09 -15.80
N GLU A 49 25.56 7.36 -14.52
CA GLU A 49 24.24 7.69 -13.98
C GLU A 49 23.98 9.20 -14.09
N TRP A 50 22.71 9.61 -13.99
CA TRP A 50 22.36 11.03 -13.96
C TRP A 50 22.76 11.64 -12.61
N GLU A 51 23.48 12.76 -12.62
CA GLU A 51 23.67 13.54 -11.39
C GLU A 51 22.30 14.01 -10.88
N PRO A 52 21.94 13.82 -9.60
CA PRO A 52 20.60 14.19 -9.11
C PRO A 52 20.25 15.66 -9.35
N LEU A 53 21.25 16.54 -9.31
CA LEU A 53 21.13 17.95 -9.66
C LEU A 53 21.58 18.18 -11.10
N GLN A 54 20.65 18.64 -11.94
CA GLN A 54 20.95 19.12 -13.29
C GLN A 54 20.92 20.65 -13.35
N CYS A 55 21.83 21.25 -14.10
CA CYS A 55 21.94 22.70 -14.25
C CYS A 55 22.15 23.11 -15.71
N TRP A 56 21.28 23.98 -16.21
CA TRP A 56 21.44 24.59 -17.52
C TRP A 56 22.12 25.95 -17.42
N SER A 57 23.43 25.96 -17.62
CA SER A 57 24.27 27.16 -17.45
C SER A 57 23.83 28.37 -18.29
N SER A 58 23.18 28.15 -19.44
CA SER A 58 22.78 29.26 -20.31
C SER A 58 21.52 30.01 -19.86
N THR A 59 20.62 29.31 -19.15
CA THR A 59 19.40 29.89 -18.55
C THR A 59 19.62 30.24 -17.08
N GLY A 60 20.59 29.57 -16.45
CA GLY A 60 20.90 29.66 -15.03
C GLY A 60 19.88 28.94 -14.14
N TYR A 61 19.04 28.07 -14.71
CA TYR A 61 18.12 27.20 -13.97
C TYR A 61 18.79 25.88 -13.63
N CYS A 62 18.44 25.34 -12.46
CA CYS A 62 18.77 23.99 -12.04
C CYS A 62 17.50 23.28 -11.55
N TRP A 63 17.44 21.97 -11.71
CA TRP A 63 16.33 21.10 -11.31
C TRP A 63 16.86 19.75 -10.83
N CYS A 64 16.03 18.99 -10.12
CA CYS A 64 16.36 17.62 -9.77
C CYS A 64 15.84 16.66 -10.84
N VAL A 65 16.53 15.53 -11.03
CA VAL A 65 16.10 14.48 -11.96
C VAL A 65 15.96 13.12 -11.27
N ASP A 66 15.09 12.27 -11.81
CA ASP A 66 15.00 10.86 -11.42
C ASP A 66 16.18 10.02 -11.97
N GLN A 67 16.20 8.73 -11.65
CA GLN A 67 17.24 7.79 -12.12
C GLN A 67 17.30 7.64 -13.65
N GLN A 68 16.26 8.06 -14.38
CA GLN A 68 16.18 8.04 -15.83
C GLN A 68 16.51 9.41 -16.46
N GLY A 69 16.79 10.43 -15.66
CA GLY A 69 17.14 11.78 -16.11
C GLY A 69 15.95 12.69 -16.38
N ASN A 70 14.72 12.29 -16.01
CA ASN A 70 13.56 13.14 -16.18
C ASN A 70 13.49 14.18 -15.06
N GLU A 71 13.13 15.41 -15.40
CA GLU A 71 12.91 16.48 -14.44
C GLU A 71 11.80 16.10 -13.43
N ILE A 72 12.11 16.25 -12.15
CA ILE A 72 11.13 16.14 -11.07
C ILE A 72 10.36 17.45 -10.99
N GLU A 73 9.05 17.38 -11.18
CA GLU A 73 8.17 18.55 -11.23
C GLU A 73 8.27 19.40 -9.96
N GLY A 74 8.35 20.72 -10.13
CA GLY A 74 8.42 21.68 -9.01
C GLY A 74 9.82 21.93 -8.44
N THR A 75 10.86 21.22 -8.91
CA THR A 75 12.24 21.38 -8.42
C THR A 75 13.05 22.45 -9.19
N SER A 76 12.57 22.87 -10.37
CA SER A 76 13.27 23.83 -11.22
C SER A 76 13.27 25.23 -10.62
N GLN A 77 14.47 25.75 -10.34
CA GLN A 77 14.65 27.10 -9.83
C GLN A 77 15.92 27.78 -10.35
N PRO A 78 15.97 29.12 -10.33
CA PRO A 78 17.16 29.84 -10.75
C PRO A 78 18.29 29.68 -9.73
N SER A 79 19.47 29.26 -10.20
CA SER A 79 20.67 29.05 -9.37
C SER A 79 21.09 30.25 -8.51
N TRP A 80 20.69 31.47 -8.87
CA TRP A 80 20.95 32.68 -8.08
C TRP A 80 19.98 32.91 -6.91
N GLN A 81 18.89 32.14 -6.82
CA GLN A 81 17.97 32.10 -5.67
C GLN A 81 18.31 30.94 -4.71
N GLY A 82 19.12 29.98 -5.18
CA GLY A 82 19.49 28.76 -4.47
C GLY A 82 19.62 27.61 -5.48
N LEU A 83 20.30 26.53 -5.08
CA LEU A 83 20.24 25.26 -5.80
C LEU A 83 19.11 24.43 -5.20
N PRO A 84 18.33 23.68 -6.00
CA PRO A 84 17.35 22.75 -5.43
C PRO A 84 18.08 21.70 -4.61
N GLU A 85 17.51 21.36 -3.47
CA GLU A 85 18.03 20.29 -2.63
C GLU A 85 17.67 18.96 -3.29
N CYS A 86 18.56 18.48 -4.14
CA CYS A 86 18.49 17.15 -4.74
C CYS A 86 19.19 16.10 -3.87
N ASN A 87 19.37 16.42 -2.58
CA ASN A 87 19.85 15.50 -1.58
C ASN A 87 18.64 14.71 -1.07
N GLU A 88 18.50 13.51 -1.59
CA GLU A 88 18.40 12.28 -0.82
C GLU A 88 18.77 11.16 -1.80
N GLU A 89 19.40 10.08 -1.36
CA GLU A 89 19.72 8.93 -2.23
C GLU A 89 18.45 8.34 -2.88
N CYS A 90 17.29 8.80 -2.40
CA CYS A 90 15.93 8.45 -2.76
C CYS A 90 15.18 9.69 -3.29
N GLY A 91 14.36 9.55 -4.34
CA GLY A 91 13.59 10.67 -4.89
C GLY A 91 12.48 11.18 -3.94
N ASN A 92 11.91 12.36 -4.19
CA ASN A 92 10.96 13.09 -3.33
C ASN A 92 9.71 12.34 -2.79
N SER A 93 9.45 11.10 -3.21
CA SER A 93 8.33 10.27 -2.73
C SER A 93 8.80 9.03 -1.97
N TYR A 94 10.10 8.95 -1.71
CA TYR A 94 10.76 7.84 -1.04
C TYR A 94 11.49 8.38 0.20
N LEU A 95 11.44 7.59 1.27
CA LEU A 95 12.19 7.78 2.49
C LEU A 95 13.50 6.99 2.39
N ASP A 96 14.62 7.65 2.68
CA ASP A 96 15.89 6.98 2.91
C ASP A 96 15.93 6.45 4.35
N ILE A 97 16.02 5.12 4.48
CA ILE A 97 16.19 4.44 5.77
C ILE A 97 17.44 3.57 5.67
N GLU A 98 18.52 4.01 6.34
CA GLU A 98 19.80 3.30 6.43
C GLU A 98 20.37 2.91 5.04
N GLY A 99 20.19 3.79 4.05
CA GLY A 99 20.71 3.62 2.69
C GLY A 99 19.81 2.83 1.74
N TYR A 100 18.54 2.61 2.10
CA TYR A 100 17.52 2.04 1.22
C TYR A 100 16.35 2.99 1.05
N CYS A 101 15.79 3.00 -0.16
CA CYS A 101 14.66 3.84 -0.52
C CYS A 101 13.35 3.07 -0.34
N PHE A 102 12.44 3.61 0.47
CA PHE A 102 11.09 3.07 0.69
C PHE A 102 10.05 4.11 0.31
N TYR A 103 9.04 3.73 -0.45
CA TYR A 103 8.01 4.68 -0.85
C TYR A 103 7.20 5.14 0.35
N GLU A 104 7.10 6.46 0.51
CA GLU A 104 6.60 7.09 1.74
C GLU A 104 5.19 6.60 2.09
N ASN A 105 4.30 6.48 1.09
CA ASN A 105 2.93 6.02 1.32
C ASN A 105 2.87 4.59 1.86
N ASP A 106 3.74 3.69 1.41
CA ASP A 106 3.74 2.30 1.89
C ASP A 106 4.14 2.29 3.39
N ILE A 107 5.15 3.09 3.76
CA ILE A 107 5.58 3.25 5.16
C ILE A 107 4.47 3.88 6.02
N ILE A 108 3.76 4.89 5.51
CA ILE A 108 2.65 5.55 6.23
C ILE A 108 1.55 4.55 6.57
N ILE A 109 1.17 3.65 5.66
CA ILE A 109 0.11 2.67 5.91
C ILE A 109 0.55 1.64 6.96
N LEU A 110 1.81 1.18 6.91
CA LEU A 110 2.38 0.31 7.95
C LEU A 110 2.36 1.02 9.32
N GLN A 111 2.72 2.30 9.36
CA GLN A 111 2.62 3.10 10.57
C GLN A 111 1.17 3.24 11.06
N GLU A 112 0.21 3.44 10.16
CA GLU A 112 -1.21 3.53 10.49
C GLU A 112 -1.74 2.23 11.11
N MET A 113 -1.30 1.06 10.60
CA MET A 113 -1.63 -0.24 11.21
C MET A 113 -1.06 -0.38 12.63
N ILE A 114 0.15 0.11 12.87
CA ILE A 114 0.78 0.15 14.19
C ILE A 114 0.00 1.09 15.12
N ASP A 115 -0.31 2.30 14.66
CA ASP A 115 -1.02 3.31 15.43
C ASP A 115 -2.43 2.84 15.80
N ASN A 116 -3.15 2.22 14.86
CA ASN A 116 -4.46 1.60 15.09
C ASN A 116 -4.38 0.50 16.15
N SER A 117 -3.33 -0.32 16.10
CA SER A 117 -3.10 -1.38 17.08
C SER A 117 -2.83 -0.81 18.48
N MET A 118 -1.99 0.23 18.58
CA MET A 118 -1.70 0.90 19.84
C MET A 118 -2.93 1.62 20.44
N ALA A 119 -3.83 2.10 19.58
CA ALA A 119 -5.05 2.80 19.98
C ALA A 119 -6.23 1.86 20.32
N SER A 120 -6.17 0.59 19.93
CA SER A 120 -7.29 -0.36 20.08
C SER A 120 -7.58 -0.77 21.53
N GLY A 121 -6.60 -0.63 22.42
CA GLY A 121 -6.67 -1.11 23.80
C GLY A 121 -6.48 -2.63 23.97
N VAL A 122 -6.14 -3.37 22.90
CA VAL A 122 -5.74 -4.77 22.98
C VAL A 122 -4.35 -4.89 23.62
N GLU A 123 -4.20 -5.74 24.62
CA GLU A 123 -2.93 -5.93 25.33
C GLU A 123 -1.87 -6.56 24.41
N ASN A 124 -0.63 -6.04 24.45
CA ASN A 124 0.50 -6.49 23.62
C ASN A 124 0.19 -6.45 22.10
N SER A 125 -0.43 -5.35 21.66
CA SER A 125 -0.74 -5.05 20.27
C SER A 125 -0.12 -3.71 19.85
N PRO A 126 0.71 -3.65 18.78
CA PRO A 126 1.32 -4.81 18.10
C PRO A 126 2.17 -5.67 19.05
N ASN A 127 2.50 -6.89 18.63
CA ASN A 127 3.41 -7.75 19.39
C ASN A 127 4.79 -7.09 19.46
N THR A 128 5.22 -6.67 20.66
CA THR A 128 6.50 -5.96 20.84
C THR A 128 7.71 -6.82 20.53
N LEU A 129 7.59 -8.15 20.54
CA LEU A 129 8.67 -9.07 20.14
C LEU A 129 9.09 -8.86 18.68
N MET A 130 8.27 -8.17 17.88
CA MET A 130 8.62 -7.82 16.52
C MET A 130 9.83 -6.86 16.44
N SER A 131 10.11 -6.10 17.51
CA SER A 131 11.32 -5.25 17.58
C SER A 131 12.64 -6.02 17.72
N ASP A 132 12.56 -7.35 17.94
CA ASP A 132 13.73 -8.23 18.13
C ASP A 132 14.15 -8.92 16.81
N GLY A 133 13.53 -8.56 15.68
CA GLY A 133 13.94 -9.01 14.34
C GLY A 133 12.86 -9.78 13.58
N ASN A 134 12.50 -9.29 12.39
CA ASN A 134 11.68 -9.99 11.41
C ASN A 134 12.28 -10.03 10.01
N SER A 135 11.86 -10.95 9.15
CA SER A 135 12.46 -11.05 7.82
C SER A 135 12.05 -9.89 6.92
N ILE A 136 13.03 -9.07 6.52
CA ILE A 136 12.87 -8.09 5.43
C ILE A 136 13.77 -8.49 4.26
N THR A 137 13.19 -8.51 3.06
CA THR A 137 13.91 -8.74 1.80
C THR A 137 13.74 -7.53 0.91
N ILE A 138 14.82 -6.99 0.37
CA ILE A 138 14.83 -5.84 -0.54
C ILE A 138 15.52 -6.27 -1.83
N ASP A 139 14.80 -6.18 -2.96
CA ASP A 139 15.31 -6.56 -4.29
C ASP A 139 15.90 -7.98 -4.34
N GLY A 140 15.28 -8.91 -3.60
CA GLY A 140 15.71 -10.31 -3.48
C GLY A 140 16.88 -10.55 -2.52
N VAL A 141 17.34 -9.53 -1.79
CA VAL A 141 18.39 -9.63 -0.79
C VAL A 141 17.80 -9.55 0.61
N TYR A 142 18.09 -10.56 1.44
CA TYR A 142 17.68 -10.58 2.84
C TYR A 142 18.51 -9.59 3.67
N ILE A 143 17.85 -8.70 4.41
CA ILE A 143 18.49 -7.67 5.24
C ILE A 143 18.14 -7.94 6.71
N ASP A 144 19.15 -8.10 7.57
CA ASP A 144 18.98 -8.57 8.95
C ASP A 144 19.24 -7.49 10.02
N TYR A 145 19.53 -6.26 9.61
CA TYR A 145 19.87 -5.15 10.51
C TYR A 145 18.85 -4.00 10.49
N LEU A 146 17.93 -3.96 9.53
CA LEU A 146 16.88 -2.94 9.44
C LEU A 146 15.63 -3.26 10.27
N ASN A 147 15.56 -4.49 10.77
CA ASN A 147 14.35 -5.13 11.29
C ASN A 147 14.34 -5.27 12.82
N SER A 148 15.32 -4.70 13.52
CA SER A 148 15.44 -4.81 14.96
C SER A 148 16.23 -3.66 15.57
N ASN A 149 15.60 -3.01 16.53
CA ASN A 149 16.25 -2.03 17.39
C ASN A 149 16.18 -2.40 18.90
N ASN A 150 15.52 -3.52 19.27
CA ASN A 150 15.24 -3.95 20.66
C ASN A 150 14.63 -2.83 21.53
N SER A 151 13.78 -1.97 20.95
CA SER A 151 13.25 -0.78 21.62
C SER A 151 11.93 -1.01 22.37
N ASP A 152 11.38 -2.23 22.36
CA ASP A 152 10.02 -2.59 22.80
C ASP A 152 8.90 -1.82 22.05
N ILE A 153 9.26 -0.99 21.06
CA ILE A 153 8.38 -0.25 20.17
C ILE A 153 8.56 -0.87 18.78
N VAL A 154 7.44 -1.20 18.14
CA VAL A 154 7.45 -1.74 16.77
C VAL A 154 7.44 -0.59 15.78
N GLU A 155 8.45 -0.56 14.90
CA GLU A 155 8.54 0.39 13.79
C GLU A 155 8.04 -0.25 12.47
N PRO A 156 7.72 0.55 11.43
CA PRO A 156 7.16 0.03 10.17
C PRO A 156 7.93 -1.13 9.54
N LEU A 157 9.26 -1.07 9.48
CA LEU A 157 10.09 -2.12 8.87
C LEU A 157 10.27 -3.37 9.74
N GLU A 158 9.84 -3.32 11.00
CA GLU A 158 9.87 -4.44 11.94
C GLU A 158 8.56 -5.24 11.89
N LEU A 159 7.53 -4.72 11.20
CA LEU A 159 6.21 -5.31 11.17
C LEU A 159 6.10 -6.49 10.21
N GLY A 160 5.91 -7.68 10.77
CA GLY A 160 5.73 -8.90 9.98
C GLY A 160 6.94 -9.25 9.13
N ILE A 161 6.74 -10.18 8.19
CA ILE A 161 7.70 -10.43 7.13
C ILE A 161 7.37 -9.54 5.94
N GLN A 162 8.38 -8.86 5.42
CA GLN A 162 8.23 -7.90 4.33
C GLN A 162 9.12 -8.26 3.14
N GLU A 163 8.57 -8.09 1.93
CA GLU A 163 9.36 -8.09 0.70
C GLU A 163 9.12 -6.79 -0.05
N TRP A 164 10.22 -6.12 -0.40
CA TRP A 164 10.26 -4.84 -1.09
C TRP A 164 10.97 -5.01 -2.43
N GLU A 165 10.47 -4.32 -3.46
CA GLU A 165 11.07 -4.28 -4.79
C GLU A 165 11.03 -2.84 -5.31
N ASN A 166 12.20 -2.29 -5.67
CA ASN A 166 12.35 -0.88 -6.08
C ASN A 166 11.68 0.11 -5.11
N GLY A 167 11.82 -0.18 -3.81
CA GLY A 167 11.25 0.62 -2.72
C GLY A 167 9.75 0.52 -2.53
N ARG A 168 9.04 -0.36 -3.26
CA ARG A 168 7.60 -0.62 -3.08
C ARG A 168 7.35 -1.91 -2.33
N LEU A 169 6.37 -1.92 -1.43
CA LEU A 169 6.00 -3.11 -0.68
C LEU A 169 5.28 -4.11 -1.61
N LYS A 170 5.86 -5.30 -1.77
CA LYS A 170 5.30 -6.38 -2.59
C LYS A 170 4.59 -7.43 -1.75
N SER A 171 5.12 -7.70 -0.56
CA SER A 171 4.59 -8.72 0.35
C SER A 171 4.59 -8.22 1.79
N LEU A 172 3.45 -8.34 2.45
CA LEU A 172 3.32 -8.23 3.89
C LEU A 172 2.68 -9.50 4.42
N MET A 173 3.45 -10.26 5.20
CA MET A 173 2.93 -11.41 5.95
C MET A 173 2.96 -11.10 7.43
N CYS A 174 1.78 -10.79 7.95
CA CYS A 174 1.53 -10.62 9.38
C CYS A 174 0.59 -11.67 9.96
N GLY A 175 0.45 -12.81 9.29
CA GLY A 175 -0.40 -13.91 9.74
C GLY A 175 0.33 -15.22 10.02
N ALA A 176 -0.44 -16.30 10.15
CA ALA A 176 0.01 -17.65 10.42
C ALA A 176 0.90 -17.77 11.67
N TYR A 177 2.21 -17.93 11.49
CA TYR A 177 3.19 -18.14 12.56
C TYR A 177 4.04 -16.90 12.88
N ILE A 178 3.70 -15.75 12.30
CA ILE A 178 4.43 -14.48 12.51
C ILE A 178 3.91 -13.71 13.74
N TYR A 179 2.73 -14.06 14.26
CA TYR A 179 2.17 -13.54 15.52
C TYR A 179 2.29 -12.01 15.69
N CYS A 180 1.90 -11.23 14.66
CA CYS A 180 2.00 -9.77 14.76
C CYS A 180 1.08 -9.17 15.84
N ASN A 181 0.03 -9.89 16.25
CA ASN A 181 -1.01 -9.42 17.18
C ASN A 181 -1.56 -8.03 16.79
N LEU A 182 -1.71 -7.75 15.50
CA LEU A 182 -2.26 -6.46 15.06
C LEU A 182 -3.72 -6.35 15.46
N SER A 183 -4.18 -5.14 15.73
CA SER A 183 -5.55 -4.87 16.17
C SER A 183 -6.03 -3.51 15.69
N GLY A 184 -7.26 -3.15 16.07
CA GLY A 184 -7.91 -1.95 15.54
C GLY A 184 -8.45 -2.18 14.13
N GLU A 185 -8.59 -1.12 13.36
CA GLU A 185 -9.18 -1.16 12.01
C GLU A 185 -8.11 -1.37 10.94
N ILE A 186 -8.49 -1.98 9.82
CA ILE A 186 -7.68 -1.97 8.59
C ILE A 186 -7.73 -0.55 8.01
N PRO A 187 -6.59 0.12 7.76
CA PRO A 187 -6.57 1.47 7.20
C PRO A 187 -7.36 1.61 5.90
N SER A 188 -8.20 2.64 5.79
CA SER A 188 -8.87 2.96 4.52
C SER A 188 -7.89 3.40 3.43
N SER A 189 -6.69 3.85 3.81
CA SER A 189 -5.56 4.18 2.95
C SER A 189 -4.89 2.95 2.30
N ILE A 190 -5.34 1.72 2.60
CA ILE A 190 -4.69 0.49 2.19
C ILE A 190 -4.49 0.36 0.67
N SER A 191 -5.34 0.99 -0.15
CA SER A 191 -5.20 0.98 -1.61
C SER A 191 -3.93 1.65 -2.12
N ASN A 192 -3.26 2.45 -1.29
CA ASN A 192 -1.97 3.07 -1.62
C ASN A 192 -0.79 2.08 -1.67
N PHE A 193 -0.95 0.85 -1.15
CA PHE A 193 -0.05 -0.27 -1.42
C PHE A 193 -0.16 -0.75 -2.88
N SER A 194 0.06 0.15 -3.85
CA SER A 194 -0.30 -0.07 -5.25
C SER A 194 0.44 -1.22 -5.95
N GLU A 195 1.48 -1.76 -5.33
CA GLU A 195 2.32 -2.83 -5.86
C GLU A 195 2.23 -4.15 -5.07
N ILE A 196 1.41 -4.19 -4.01
CA ILE A 196 1.31 -5.36 -3.13
C ILE A 196 0.60 -6.53 -3.82
N ASN A 197 1.24 -7.69 -3.79
CA ASN A 197 0.71 -8.92 -4.36
C ASN A 197 0.56 -10.04 -3.33
N VAL A 198 1.10 -9.86 -2.11
CA VAL A 198 0.83 -10.71 -0.95
C VAL A 198 0.45 -9.81 0.22
N LEU A 199 -0.76 -9.96 0.72
CA LEU A 199 -1.29 -9.29 1.90
C LEU A 199 -1.96 -10.34 2.79
N ARG A 200 -1.21 -10.83 3.77
CA ARG A 200 -1.66 -11.88 4.69
C ARG A 200 -1.74 -11.35 6.10
N LEU A 201 -2.97 -11.20 6.59
CA LEU A 201 -3.28 -10.59 7.89
C LEU A 201 -4.10 -11.54 8.78
N GLU A 202 -4.17 -12.82 8.44
CA GLU A 202 -4.93 -13.81 9.21
C GLU A 202 -4.37 -14.00 10.62
N VAL A 203 -5.22 -14.44 11.56
CA VAL A 203 -4.81 -14.70 12.96
C VAL A 203 -4.27 -13.43 13.64
N ASN A 204 -5.04 -12.35 13.53
CA ASN A 204 -4.83 -11.10 14.25
C ASN A 204 -6.12 -10.71 14.98
N TYR A 205 -6.16 -9.50 15.53
CA TYR A 205 -7.30 -8.91 16.22
C TYR A 205 -7.84 -7.69 15.45
N PHE A 206 -7.70 -7.67 14.12
CA PHE A 206 -8.34 -6.64 13.31
C PHE A 206 -9.85 -6.71 13.54
N SER A 207 -10.47 -5.57 13.75
CA SER A 207 -11.86 -5.41 14.14
C SER A 207 -12.51 -4.34 13.26
N SER A 208 -13.79 -4.03 13.49
CA SER A 208 -14.56 -3.16 12.60
C SER A 208 -14.73 -3.82 11.23
N TYR A 209 -14.91 -3.04 10.18
CA TYR A 209 -15.24 -3.51 8.83
C TYR A 209 -14.01 -3.54 7.94
N VAL A 210 -14.05 -4.35 6.88
CA VAL A 210 -13.01 -4.32 5.85
C VAL A 210 -13.31 -3.13 4.91
N PRO A 211 -12.37 -2.18 4.71
CA PRO A 211 -12.62 -1.04 3.85
C PRO A 211 -12.73 -1.44 2.38
N GLU A 212 -13.67 -0.84 1.65
CA GLU A 212 -13.87 -1.09 0.20
C GLU A 212 -12.63 -0.80 -0.64
N SER A 213 -11.77 0.14 -0.19
CA SER A 213 -10.50 0.45 -0.86
C SER A 213 -9.55 -0.76 -0.96
N ILE A 214 -9.74 -1.81 -0.15
CA ILE A 214 -8.97 -3.04 -0.30
C ILE A 214 -9.16 -3.68 -1.68
N CYS A 215 -10.31 -3.46 -2.34
CA CYS A 215 -10.61 -3.95 -3.69
C CYS A 215 -9.88 -3.18 -4.80
N GLU A 216 -9.19 -2.09 -4.47
CA GLU A 216 -8.39 -1.30 -5.42
C GLU A 216 -6.96 -1.85 -5.57
N LEU A 217 -6.56 -2.87 -4.81
CA LEU A 217 -5.23 -3.51 -4.87
C LEU A 217 -5.08 -4.40 -6.11
N GLN A 218 -4.72 -3.77 -7.24
CA GLN A 218 -4.74 -4.41 -8.55
C GLN A 218 -3.77 -5.58 -8.74
N GLN A 219 -2.68 -5.64 -7.96
CA GLN A 219 -1.67 -6.71 -8.07
C GLN A 219 -2.02 -7.93 -7.20
N LEU A 220 -3.00 -7.81 -6.31
CA LEU A 220 -3.37 -8.83 -5.36
C LEU A 220 -4.31 -9.87 -5.99
N ASN A 221 -4.03 -11.15 -5.73
CA ASN A 221 -4.92 -12.24 -6.14
C ASN A 221 -5.75 -12.69 -4.93
N TYR A 222 -6.95 -12.13 -4.78
CA TYR A 222 -7.86 -12.42 -3.65
C TYR A 222 -8.27 -13.89 -3.55
N ASP A 223 -8.34 -14.61 -4.68
CA ASP A 223 -8.72 -16.02 -4.74
C ASP A 223 -7.59 -16.99 -4.31
N ASN A 224 -6.36 -16.49 -4.17
CA ASN A 224 -5.23 -17.30 -3.74
C ASN A 224 -4.93 -17.07 -2.26
N ASN A 225 -5.18 -18.10 -1.43
CA ASN A 225 -4.90 -18.06 0.00
C ASN A 225 -3.41 -17.92 0.38
N LEU A 226 -2.50 -18.09 -0.58
CA LEU A 226 -1.07 -17.77 -0.38
C LEU A 226 -0.78 -16.28 -0.59
N ASN A 227 -1.64 -15.56 -1.29
CA ASN A 227 -1.53 -14.13 -1.54
C ASN A 227 -2.40 -13.32 -0.57
N PHE A 228 -3.64 -13.74 -0.30
CA PHE A 228 -4.57 -12.96 0.49
C PHE A 228 -5.34 -13.83 1.49
N ASP A 229 -5.34 -13.42 2.75
CA ASP A 229 -6.06 -14.09 3.83
C ASP A 229 -6.28 -13.11 5.00
N LEU A 230 -7.52 -12.96 5.43
CA LEU A 230 -7.96 -12.16 6.57
C LEU A 230 -8.60 -13.03 7.66
N SER A 231 -8.60 -14.36 7.52
CA SER A 231 -9.31 -15.27 8.42
C SER A 231 -8.83 -15.16 9.88
N TYR A 232 -9.65 -15.62 10.82
CA TYR A 232 -9.31 -15.57 12.25
C TYR A 232 -9.00 -14.15 12.78
N ASN A 233 -9.80 -13.18 12.36
CA ASN A 233 -9.83 -11.82 12.92
C ASN A 233 -11.17 -11.56 13.61
N GLN A 234 -11.44 -10.31 14.00
CA GLN A 234 -12.69 -9.81 14.59
C GLN A 234 -13.44 -8.90 13.61
N LEU A 235 -13.18 -9.07 12.30
CA LEU A 235 -13.77 -8.25 11.25
C LEU A 235 -15.24 -8.59 11.07
N CYS A 236 -16.05 -7.55 10.90
CA CYS A 236 -17.49 -7.63 10.75
C CYS A 236 -17.89 -7.70 9.28
N ALA A 237 -18.91 -8.51 9.01
CA ALA A 237 -19.61 -8.50 7.73
C ALA A 237 -20.50 -7.23 7.63
N PRO A 238 -20.86 -6.76 6.42
CA PRO A 238 -20.54 -7.36 5.12
C PRO A 238 -19.07 -7.16 4.72
N TYR A 239 -18.54 -8.09 3.93
CA TYR A 239 -17.20 -7.97 3.35
C TYR A 239 -17.33 -7.50 1.89
N PRO A 240 -16.40 -6.66 1.39
CA PRO A 240 -16.37 -6.26 0.00
C PRO A 240 -16.45 -7.42 -0.99
N ASP A 241 -17.15 -7.25 -2.09
CA ASP A 241 -17.42 -8.30 -3.10
C ASP A 241 -16.16 -8.95 -3.69
N CYS A 242 -15.04 -8.23 -3.71
CA CYS A 242 -13.77 -8.76 -4.19
C CYS A 242 -13.16 -9.83 -3.26
N ILE A 243 -13.66 -9.94 -2.03
CA ILE A 243 -13.12 -10.83 -1.00
C ILE A 243 -13.88 -12.16 -1.02
N PRO A 244 -13.21 -13.28 -1.35
CA PRO A 244 -13.86 -14.58 -1.32
C PRO A 244 -14.14 -15.00 0.13
N GLU A 245 -15.25 -15.72 0.34
CA GLU A 245 -15.65 -16.24 1.67
C GLU A 245 -14.52 -17.01 2.38
N SER A 246 -13.66 -17.69 1.62
CA SER A 246 -12.51 -18.42 2.18
C SER A 246 -11.51 -17.52 2.89
N ALA A 247 -11.31 -16.29 2.39
CA ALA A 247 -10.36 -15.33 2.96
C ALA A 247 -10.88 -14.67 4.24
N VAL A 248 -12.17 -14.80 4.55
CA VAL A 248 -12.83 -14.21 5.74
C VAL A 248 -13.49 -15.25 6.63
N SER A 249 -12.95 -16.48 6.59
CA SER A 249 -13.46 -17.58 7.40
C SER A 249 -13.06 -17.45 8.88
N TYR A 250 -13.86 -18.04 9.77
CA TYR A 250 -13.56 -18.14 11.21
C TYR A 250 -13.37 -16.80 11.95
N MET A 251 -14.16 -15.78 11.61
CA MET A 251 -14.15 -14.49 12.30
C MET A 251 -14.83 -14.55 13.69
N GLU A 252 -14.27 -13.82 14.65
CA GLU A 252 -14.81 -13.58 15.99
C GLU A 252 -15.76 -12.36 15.97
N THR A 253 -17.00 -12.57 15.50
CA THR A 253 -17.98 -11.49 15.26
C THR A 253 -18.84 -11.13 16.49
N SER A 254 -18.45 -11.59 17.68
CA SER A 254 -19.24 -11.39 18.91
C SER A 254 -19.44 -9.92 19.32
N ASN A 255 -18.58 -9.02 18.81
CA ASN A 255 -18.63 -7.58 19.06
C ASN A 255 -19.11 -6.77 17.85
N CYS A 256 -19.59 -7.42 16.78
CA CYS A 256 -20.11 -6.71 15.62
C CYS A 256 -21.48 -6.11 15.92
N SER A 257 -21.72 -4.90 15.42
CA SER A 257 -23.03 -4.26 15.41
C SER A 257 -24.02 -5.21 14.73
N SER A 258 -25.11 -5.53 15.42
CA SER A 258 -26.16 -6.37 14.84
C SER A 258 -26.83 -5.62 13.70
N LEU A 259 -27.08 -6.28 12.57
CA LEU A 259 -27.87 -5.73 11.48
C LEU A 259 -29.17 -5.11 12.04
N GLY A 260 -29.43 -3.84 11.75
CA GLY A 260 -30.56 -3.08 12.29
C GLY A 260 -30.33 -2.36 13.63
N ASP A 261 -29.17 -2.50 14.27
CA ASP A 261 -28.71 -1.68 15.39
C ASP A 261 -27.78 -0.60 14.83
N ILE A 262 -28.38 0.50 14.35
CA ILE A 262 -27.68 1.58 13.66
C ILE A 262 -26.94 2.47 14.65
N ASN A 263 -27.50 2.70 15.85
CA ASN A 263 -26.84 3.53 16.86
C ASN A 263 -25.87 2.74 17.77
N ASN A 264 -25.73 1.44 17.54
CA ASN A 264 -24.86 0.51 18.25
C ASN A 264 -25.10 0.51 19.77
N ASP A 265 -26.37 0.64 20.18
CA ASP A 265 -26.78 0.60 21.59
C ASP A 265 -27.18 -0.80 22.07
N SER A 266 -27.00 -1.81 21.21
CA SER A 266 -27.36 -3.22 21.40
C SER A 266 -28.88 -3.49 21.43
N GLU A 267 -29.73 -2.51 21.14
CA GLU A 267 -31.18 -2.63 21.17
C GLU A 267 -31.79 -2.16 19.86
N ILE A 268 -32.29 -3.08 19.04
CA ILE A 268 -32.93 -2.69 17.77
C ILE A 268 -34.32 -2.13 18.03
N ASN A 269 -34.49 -0.83 17.84
CA ASN A 269 -35.66 -0.09 18.23
C ASN A 269 -36.00 1.08 17.27
N ILE A 270 -36.88 1.98 17.69
CA ILE A 270 -37.34 3.09 16.85
C ILE A 270 -36.24 4.12 16.58
N LEU A 271 -35.22 4.22 17.43
CA LEU A 271 -34.09 5.12 17.28
C LEU A 271 -33.26 4.75 16.05
N ASP A 272 -33.09 3.45 15.78
CA ASP A 272 -32.43 2.92 14.60
C ASP A 272 -33.15 3.33 13.32
N ILE A 273 -34.48 3.16 13.30
CA ILE A 273 -35.32 3.60 12.17
C ILE A 273 -35.19 5.10 11.92
N VAL A 274 -35.12 5.92 12.99
CA VAL A 274 -34.94 7.37 12.86
C VAL A 274 -33.62 7.70 12.17
N LEU A 275 -32.56 6.95 12.46
CA LEU A 275 -31.27 7.10 11.78
C LEU A 275 -31.35 6.72 10.30
N VAL A 276 -31.93 5.56 9.96
CA VAL A 276 -32.14 5.15 8.55
C VAL A 276 -32.93 6.21 7.77
N VAL A 277 -34.01 6.74 8.37
CA VAL A 277 -34.78 7.84 7.77
C VAL A 277 -33.92 9.09 7.56
N SER A 278 -33.07 9.42 8.53
CA SER A 278 -32.18 10.58 8.43
C SER A 278 -31.16 10.47 7.29
N PHE A 279 -30.69 9.25 7.03
CA PHE A 279 -29.78 8.93 5.93
C PHE A 279 -30.49 8.98 4.57
N ILE A 280 -31.68 8.38 4.46
CA ILE A 280 -32.51 8.42 3.23
C ILE A 280 -32.88 9.85 2.84
N LEU A 281 -33.16 10.70 3.84
CA LEU A 281 -33.48 12.11 3.62
C LEU A 281 -32.24 12.99 3.39
N VAL A 282 -31.03 12.39 3.42
CA VAL A 282 -29.74 13.06 3.25
C VAL A 282 -29.58 14.22 4.26
N THR A 283 -30.11 14.02 5.46
CA THR A 283 -29.99 14.98 6.56
C THR A 283 -28.73 14.75 7.40
N ASN A 284 -28.26 13.50 7.41
CA ASN A 284 -26.96 13.06 7.91
C ASN A 284 -26.38 12.05 6.90
N ASN A 285 -25.07 12.05 6.71
CA ASN A 285 -24.41 10.97 5.98
C ASN A 285 -24.05 9.87 6.98
N PRO A 286 -24.45 8.61 6.72
CA PRO A 286 -24.02 7.50 7.56
C PRO A 286 -22.51 7.30 7.45
N THR A 287 -21.89 6.85 8.53
CA THR A 287 -20.63 6.11 8.46
C THR A 287 -20.84 4.80 7.71
N ASP A 288 -19.77 4.15 7.24
CA ASP A 288 -19.88 2.85 6.56
C ASP A 288 -20.61 1.84 7.47
N ILE A 289 -20.29 1.84 8.77
CA ILE A 289 -20.94 1.03 9.82
C ILE A 289 -22.45 1.29 9.86
N GLU A 290 -22.84 2.56 9.98
CA GLU A 290 -24.26 2.94 10.05
C GLU A 290 -24.98 2.61 8.74
N PHE A 291 -24.32 2.76 7.59
CA PHE A 291 -24.86 2.40 6.29
C PHE A 291 -25.14 0.90 6.23
N TYR A 292 -24.17 0.07 6.62
CA TYR A 292 -24.32 -1.38 6.63
C TYR A 292 -25.36 -1.86 7.64
N SER A 293 -25.38 -1.31 8.86
CA SER A 293 -26.42 -1.62 9.84
C SER A 293 -27.81 -1.15 9.38
N ALA A 294 -27.87 -0.08 8.56
CA ALA A 294 -29.09 0.46 8.01
C ALA A 294 -29.59 -0.27 6.76
N ASP A 295 -28.72 -0.86 5.94
CA ASP A 295 -29.05 -1.66 4.75
C ASP A 295 -29.48 -3.08 5.15
N PHE A 296 -30.65 -3.12 5.79
CA PHE A 296 -31.15 -4.32 6.45
C PHE A 296 -31.53 -5.42 5.46
N ASN A 297 -31.92 -5.08 4.23
CA ASN A 297 -32.23 -6.08 3.21
C ASN A 297 -31.02 -6.44 2.32
N SER A 298 -29.88 -5.76 2.53
CA SER A 298 -28.60 -5.97 1.85
C SER A 298 -28.73 -5.81 0.33
N ASP A 299 -29.43 -4.77 -0.10
CA ASP A 299 -29.59 -4.42 -1.52
C ASP A 299 -28.72 -3.23 -1.96
N GLU A 300 -27.79 -2.80 -1.09
CA GLU A 300 -26.87 -1.68 -1.26
C GLU A 300 -27.57 -0.32 -1.42
N LEU A 301 -28.87 -0.23 -1.14
CA LEU A 301 -29.65 0.99 -1.28
C LEU A 301 -30.41 1.28 0.00
N LEU A 302 -29.96 2.26 0.78
CA LEU A 302 -30.78 2.78 1.88
C LEU A 302 -32.09 3.37 1.36
N ASN A 303 -33.19 2.67 1.65
CA ASN A 303 -34.51 3.04 1.20
C ASN A 303 -35.61 2.56 2.18
N VAL A 304 -36.87 2.74 1.78
CA VAL A 304 -38.01 2.41 2.66
C VAL A 304 -38.12 0.91 2.94
N LEU A 305 -37.56 0.05 2.08
CA LEU A 305 -37.56 -1.39 2.28
C LEU A 305 -36.74 -1.79 3.50
N ASP A 306 -35.63 -1.11 3.78
CA ASP A 306 -34.82 -1.33 4.98
C ASP A 306 -35.58 -0.99 6.24
N ILE A 307 -36.23 0.18 6.24
CA ILE A 307 -37.09 0.62 7.34
C ILE A 307 -38.18 -0.42 7.60
N VAL A 308 -38.84 -0.92 6.55
CA VAL A 308 -39.89 -1.93 6.68
C VAL A 308 -39.34 -3.22 7.27
N ALA A 309 -38.14 -3.63 6.88
CA ALA A 309 -37.52 -4.85 7.38
C ALA A 309 -37.12 -4.72 8.87
N ILE A 310 -36.53 -3.60 9.28
CA ILE A 310 -36.24 -3.29 10.69
C ILE A 310 -37.53 -3.25 11.52
N ILE A 311 -38.60 -2.60 11.01
CA ILE A 311 -39.91 -2.58 11.68
C ILE A 311 -40.46 -4.01 11.86
N GLN A 312 -40.37 -4.85 10.84
CA GLN A 312 -40.85 -6.24 10.93
C GLN A 312 -40.11 -7.01 12.02
N MET A 313 -38.81 -6.82 12.16
CA MET A 313 -38.03 -7.43 13.24
C MET A 313 -38.48 -6.94 14.62
N ILE A 314 -38.64 -5.62 14.81
CA ILE A 314 -39.11 -5.02 16.08
C ILE A 314 -40.51 -5.52 16.46
N LEU A 315 -41.40 -5.71 15.48
CA LEU A 315 -42.76 -6.17 15.74
C LEU A 315 -42.84 -7.69 15.98
N ASN A 316 -41.90 -8.46 15.42
CA ASN A 316 -41.88 -9.93 15.53
C ASN A 316 -41.07 -10.44 16.74
N SER A 317 -40.38 -9.57 17.48
CA SER A 317 -39.64 -9.89 18.70
C SER A 317 -40.51 -9.96 19.97
N ASN A 318 -41.85 -9.94 19.84
CA ASN A 318 -42.84 -10.11 20.92
C ASN A 318 -43.64 -11.43 20.81
#